data_AF-A0A938PNL0-F1
#
_entry.id   AF-A0A938PNL0-F1
#
_cell.length_a   1.000
_cell.length_b   1.000
_cell.length_c   1.000
_cell.angle_alpha   90.00
_cell.angle_beta   90.00
_cell.angle_gamma   90.00
#
_symmetry.space_group_name_H-M   'P 1'
#
loop_
_entity.id
_entity.type
_entity.pdbx_description
1 polymer ?
#
loop_
_entity_poly.entity_id
_entity_poly.type
_entity_poly.pdbx_seq_one_letter_code
_entity_poly.pdbx_strand_id
1 'polypeptide(L)' 'MCLSTGRDLTEQVRPPRSVFVNFPMGNAFGAPFDIDMQMAVLRAVLACAVTSRVAGTLVDLPLAWPRLFAFEPGKSRM' A
#
# COMPACT_ATOMS: atom_id res chain seq x y z
N MET A 1 -12.02 0.01 -6.99
CA MET A 1 -10.59 -0.33 -6.83
C MET A 1 -10.08 0.46 -5.64
N CYS A 2 -9.37 -0.17 -4.71
CA CYS A 2 -8.81 0.45 -3.51
C CYS A 2 -7.30 0.17 -3.46
N LEU A 3 -6.49 1.18 -3.16
CA LEU A 3 -5.09 1.03 -2.77
C LEU A 3 -5.00 1.40 -1.29
N SER A 4 -4.42 0.52 -0.47
CA SER A 4 -4.42 0.69 0.98
C SER A 4 -3.08 0.32 1.62
N THR A 5 -2.75 1.01 2.71
CA THR A 5 -1.62 0.70 3.60
C THR A 5 -2.05 -0.03 4.87
N GLY A 6 -3.34 -0.30 5.06
CA GLY A 6 -3.89 -1.00 6.22
C GLY A 6 -4.57 -2.30 5.81
N ARG A 7 -3.85 -3.43 5.91
CA ARG A 7 -4.32 -4.74 5.41
C ARG A 7 -5.60 -5.19 6.09
N ASP A 8 -5.58 -5.26 7.42
CA ASP A 8 -6.69 -5.80 8.23
C ASP A 8 -7.96 -4.96 8.08
N LEU A 9 -7.84 -3.64 8.01
CA LEU A 9 -8.97 -2.74 7.76
C LEU A 9 -9.58 -2.97 6.37
N THR A 10 -8.72 -3.18 5.37
CA THR A 10 -9.16 -3.42 3.99
C THR A 10 -9.88 -4.77 3.86
N GLU A 11 -9.39 -5.78 4.58
CA GLU A 11 -10.01 -7.10 4.66
C GLU A 11 -11.39 -7.05 5.33
N GLN A 12 -11.56 -6.22 6.37
CA GLN A 12 -12.85 -6.06 7.05
C GLN A 12 -13.89 -5.32 6.20
N VAL A 13 -13.48 -4.24 5.51
CA VAL A 13 -14.38 -3.44 4.66
C VAL A 13 -14.77 -4.19 3.38
N ARG A 14 -13.94 -5.14 2.92
CA ARG A 14 -14.14 -5.95 1.71
C ARG A 14 -14.48 -5.13 0.45
N PRO A 15 -13.65 -4.14 0.05
CA PRO A 15 -13.87 -3.48 -1.23
C PRO A 15 -13.83 -4.50 -2.38
N PRO A 16 -14.57 -4.27 -3.49
CA PRO A 16 -14.66 -5.26 -4.57
C PRO A 16 -13.31 -5.68 -5.17
N ARG A 17 -12.32 -4.77 -5.18
CA ARG A 17 -10.96 -5.01 -5.66
C ARG A 17 -10.01 -4.11 -4.88
N SER A 18 -8.96 -4.70 -4.31
CA SER A 18 -8.02 -4.04 -3.41
C SER A 18 -6.58 -4.47 -3.67
N VAL A 19 -5.67 -3.54 -3.52
CA VAL A 19 -4.23 -3.77 -3.48
C VAL A 19 -3.70 -3.22 -2.16
N PHE A 20 -2.92 -4.02 -1.47
CA PHE A 20 -2.24 -3.68 -0.24
C PHE A 20 -0.75 -3.48 -0.48
N VAL A 21 -0.21 -2.42 0.13
CA VAL A 21 1.22 -2.14 0.21
C VAL A 21 1.59 -1.92 1.67
N ASN A 22 2.68 -2.55 2.12
CA ASN A 22 3.13 -2.43 3.51
C ASN A 22 4.02 -1.19 3.70
N PHE A 23 3.43 0.00 3.46
CA PHE A 23 4.10 1.30 3.60
C PHE A 23 3.51 2.11 4.75
N PRO A 24 4.25 3.10 5.30
CA PRO A 24 3.71 4.01 6.30
C PRO A 24 2.44 4.71 5.81
N MET A 25 1.46 4.85 6.70
CA MET A 25 0.18 5.49 6.38
C MET A 25 0.40 6.88 5.77
N GLY A 26 -0.34 7.18 4.69
CA GLY A 26 -0.18 8.39 3.89
C GLY A 26 0.84 8.28 2.75
N ASN A 27 1.61 7.19 2.65
CA ASN A 27 2.63 6.99 1.62
C ASN A 27 2.34 5.80 0.71
N ALA A 28 1.09 5.64 0.27
CA ALA A 28 0.65 4.46 -0.48
C ALA A 28 1.40 4.23 -1.81
N PHE A 29 2.00 5.27 -2.41
CA PHE A 29 2.80 5.14 -3.64
C PHE A 29 4.32 5.03 -3.39
N GLY A 30 4.78 5.01 -2.15
CA GLY A 30 6.21 4.96 -1.84
C GLY A 30 6.77 6.28 -1.32
N ALA A 31 8.10 6.36 -1.22
CA ALA A 31 8.79 7.50 -0.65
C ALA A 31 8.72 8.74 -1.57
N PRO A 32 8.87 9.95 -1.02
CA PRO A 32 9.00 11.15 -1.84
C PRO A 32 10.14 11.00 -2.86
N PHE A 33 9.85 11.40 -4.10
CA PHE A 33 10.78 11.40 -5.25
C PHE A 33 11.30 10.03 -5.71
N ASP A 34 10.80 8.92 -5.14
CA ASP A 34 11.07 7.57 -5.65
C ASP A 34 10.09 7.24 -6.80
N ILE A 35 10.38 7.78 -7.98
CA ILE A 35 9.53 7.66 -9.17
C ILE A 35 9.35 6.19 -9.57
N ASP A 36 10.40 5.38 -9.46
CA ASP A 36 10.35 3.98 -9.84
C ASP A 36 9.39 3.20 -8.94
N MET A 37 9.44 3.42 -7.61
CA MET A 37 8.47 2.83 -6.67
C MET A 37 7.05 3.30 -6.95
N GLN A 38 6.85 4.61 -7.15
CA GLN A 38 5.54 5.20 -7.43
C GLN A 38 4.92 4.62 -8.69
N MET A 39 5.72 4.46 -9.74
CA MET A 39 5.28 3.86 -10.99
C MET A 39 5.04 2.35 -10.86
N ALA A 40 5.84 1.64 -10.07
CA ALA A 40 5.61 0.22 -9.79
C ALA A 40 4.27 -0.01 -9.09
N VAL A 41 3.95 0.77 -8.05
CA VAL A 41 2.66 0.71 -7.36
C VAL A 41 1.51 1.05 -8.32
N LEU A 42 1.63 2.16 -9.06
CA LEU A 42 0.58 2.61 -9.98
C LEU A 42 0.27 1.53 -11.04
N ARG A 43 1.30 0.94 -11.65
CA ARG A 43 1.16 -0.12 -12.63
C ARG A 43 0.51 -1.36 -12.04
N ALA A 44 0.89 -1.77 -10.84
CA ALA A 44 0.31 -2.92 -10.16
C ALA A 44 -1.19 -2.71 -9.82
N VAL A 45 -1.55 -1.51 -9.36
CA VAL A 45 -2.95 -1.14 -9.07
C VAL A 45 -3.78 -1.16 -10.36
N LEU A 46 -3.30 -0.56 -11.44
CA LEU A 46 -4.01 -0.55 -12.73
C LEU A 46 -4.11 -1.97 -13.31
N ALA A 47 -3.05 -2.77 -13.22
CA ALA A 47 -3.08 -4.17 -13.64
C ALA A 47 -4.15 -4.95 -12.86
N CYS A 48 -4.15 -4.87 -11.53
CA CYS A 48 -5.17 -5.51 -10.69
C CYS A 48 -6.58 -5.04 -11.02
N ALA A 49 -6.77 -3.75 -11.31
CA ALA A 49 -8.07 -3.21 -11.69
C ALA A 49 -8.61 -3.85 -12.98
N VAL A 50 -7.75 -4.17 -13.95
CA VAL A 50 -8.15 -4.74 -15.25
C VAL A 50 -8.22 -6.27 -15.21
N THR A 51 -7.38 -6.94 -14.42
CA THR A 51 -7.27 -8.41 -14.43
C THR A 51 -8.12 -9.10 -13.38
N SER A 52 -8.46 -8.43 -12.27
CA SER A 52 -9.25 -9.05 -11.19
C SER A 52 -10.70 -9.27 -11.61
N ARG A 53 -11.13 -10.53 -11.63
CA ARG A 53 -12.48 -10.95 -12.00
C ARG A 53 -13.37 -11.36 -10.81
N VAL A 54 -12.77 -11.51 -9.64
CA VAL A 54 -13.47 -11.96 -8.41
C VAL A 54 -13.66 -10.76 -7.49
N ALA A 55 -14.88 -10.60 -6.95
CA ALA A 55 -15.16 -9.58 -5.96
C ALA A 55 -14.48 -9.92 -4.62
N GLY A 56 -13.94 -8.92 -3.94
CA GLY A 56 -13.21 -9.08 -2.69
C GLY A 56 -11.74 -9.47 -2.86
N THR A 57 -11.22 -9.50 -4.10
CA THR A 57 -9.79 -9.73 -4.35
C THR A 57 -8.95 -8.68 -3.61
N LEU A 58 -8.05 -9.15 -2.74
CA LEU A 58 -7.04 -8.37 -2.05
C LEU A 58 -5.66 -8.92 -2.42
N VAL A 59 -4.85 -8.10 -3.10
CA VAL A 59 -3.49 -8.48 -3.52
C VAL A 59 -2.46 -7.76 -2.65
N ASP A 60 -1.60 -8.52 -2.00
CA ASP A 60 -0.46 -8.00 -1.25
C ASP A 60 0.74 -7.81 -2.20
N LEU A 61 1.23 -6.57 -2.36
CA LEU A 61 2.40 -6.31 -3.20
C LEU A 61 3.70 -6.64 -2.44
N PRO A 62 4.67 -7.31 -3.08
CA PRO A 62 5.96 -7.64 -2.49
C PRO A 62 6.93 -6.44 -2.52
N LEU A 63 6.43 -5.25 -2.22
CA LEU A 63 7.22 -4.02 -2.17
C LEU A 63 7.51 -3.65 -0.72
N ALA A 64 8.76 -3.26 -0.46
CA ALA A 64 9.21 -2.86 0.87
C ALA A 64 9.46 -1.36 0.91
N TRP A 65 9.16 -0.74 2.05
CA TRP A 65 9.54 0.64 2.29
C TRP A 65 11.09 0.74 2.32
N PRO A 66 11.71 1.67 1.57
CA PRO A 66 13.17 1.67 1.35
C PRO A 66 13.99 1.99 2.61
N ARG A 67 13.36 2.48 3.67
CA ARG A 67 14.01 2.78 4.95
C ARG A 67 13.39 1.95 6.05
N LEU A 68 14.21 1.45 6.98
CA LEU A 68 13.68 0.87 8.20
C LEU A 68 13.04 2.00 9.02
N PHE A 69 11.77 1.84 9.35
CA PHE A 69 11.10 2.70 10.32
C PHE A 69 11.31 2.09 11.71
N ALA A 70 11.97 2.83 12.60
CA ALA A 70 12.03 2.53 14.02
C ALA A 70 11.14 3.54 14.76
N PHE A 71 10.07 3.06 15.38
CA PHE A 71 9.33 3.87 16.33
C PHE A 71 10.15 3.97 17.61
N GLU A 72 10.58 5.19 17.95
CA GLU A 72 11.23 5.50 19.23
C GLU A 72 10.21 6.18 20.16
N PRO A 73 9.46 5.41 20.99
CA PRO A 73 8.57 6.01 21.97
C PRO A 73 9.37 6.87 22.96
N GLY A 74 9.06 8.16 23.05
CA GLY A 74 9.60 9.07 24.07
C GLY A 74 10.37 10.30 23.58
N LYS A 75 10.72 10.42 22.28
CA LYS A 75 11.30 11.65 21.74
C LYS A 75 10.21 12.63 21.27
N SER A 76 9.38 13.09 22.20
CA SER A 76 8.66 14.35 22.02
C SER A 76 9.71 15.45 22.13
N ARG A 77 10.12 16.06 21.02
CA ARG A 77 10.93 17.28 21.07
C ARG A 77 10.13 18.34 21.84
N MET A 78 10.55 18.61 23.07
CA MET A 78 10.42 19.94 23.67
C MET A 78 11.35 20.90 22.92
#